data_AF-A0A950Q5F8-F1
#
_entry.id   AF-A0A950Q5F8-F1
#
_cell.length_a   1.000
_cell.length_b   1.000
_cell.length_c   1.000
_cell.angle_alpha   90.00
_cell.angle_beta   90.00
_cell.angle_gamma   90.00
#
_symmetry.space_group_name_H-M   'P 1'
#
loop_
_entity.id
_entity.type
_entity.pdbx_description
1 polymer ?
#
loop_
_entity_poly.entity_id
_entity_poly.type
_entity_poly.pdbx_seq_one_letter_code
_entity_poly.pdbx_strand_id
1 'polypeptide(L)'
;MAGRTVAVLATAIWGILAIPGLLGAALSPMFFDAPGSMNNPAAWMNALIVASFPLLCVASIAATWVLRSRSRLQLGAACLPLIPVVYVAGALVAGTVGALFSGQPPGLHATVIKP
;
A
#
# COMPACT_ATOMS: atom_id res chain seq x y z
N MET A 1 -5.97 -6.20 -29.85
CA MET A 1 -4.89 -7.03 -29.25
C MET A 1 -4.39 -6.46 -27.93
N ALA A 2 -4.17 -5.15 -27.81
CA ALA A 2 -3.65 -4.50 -26.59
C ALA A 2 -4.38 -4.84 -25.27
N GLY A 3 -5.71 -4.94 -25.26
CA GLY A 3 -6.45 -5.22 -24.01
C GLY A 3 -6.19 -6.60 -23.40
N ARG A 4 -5.82 -7.61 -24.21
CA ARG A 4 -5.43 -8.92 -23.66
C ARG A 4 -4.07 -8.85 -22.98
N THR A 5 -3.12 -8.14 -23.59
CA THR A 5 -1.79 -7.92 -23.03
C THR A 5 -1.86 -7.22 -21.68
N VAL A 6 -2.69 -6.17 -21.53
CA VAL A 6 -2.85 -5.46 -20.26
C VAL A 6 -3.37 -6.37 -19.14
N ALA A 7 -4.39 -7.19 -19.42
CA ALA A 7 -4.94 -8.11 -18.43
C ALA A 7 -3.93 -9.19 -18.00
N VAL A 8 -3.15 -9.73 -18.94
CA VAL A 8 -2.08 -10.70 -18.65
C VAL A 8 -0.99 -10.06 -17.79
N LEU A 9 -0.53 -8.85 -18.14
CA LEU A 9 0.47 -8.13 -17.35
C LEU A 9 -0.04 -7.79 -15.95
N ALA A 10 -1.26 -7.29 -15.83
CA ALA A 10 -1.89 -7.02 -14.54
C ALA A 10 -1.99 -8.28 -13.68
N THR A 11 -2.37 -9.41 -14.28
CA THR A 11 -2.43 -10.70 -13.58
C THR A 11 -1.06 -11.16 -13.08
N ALA A 12 -0.02 -11.06 -13.92
CA ALA A 12 1.32 -11.46 -13.54
C ALA A 12 1.90 -10.55 -12.44
N ILE A 13 1.88 -9.23 -12.64
CA ILE A 13 2.48 -8.27 -11.72
C ILE A 13 1.70 -8.25 -10.40
N TRP A 14 0.37 -8.05 -10.45
CA TRP A 14 -0.43 -7.95 -9.23
C TRP A 14 -0.63 -9.30 -8.56
N GLY A 15 -0.63 -10.41 -9.30
CA GLY A 15 -0.69 -11.75 -8.72
C GLY A 15 0.55 -12.07 -7.90
N ILE A 16 1.74 -11.75 -8.43
CA ILE A 16 3.00 -11.92 -7.70
C ILE A 16 3.06 -10.99 -6.48
N LEU A 17 2.69 -9.71 -6.63
CA LEU A 17 2.74 -8.72 -5.55
C LEU A 17 1.67 -8.94 -4.47
N ALA A 18 0.56 -9.60 -4.80
CA ALA A 18 -0.46 -9.93 -3.80
C ALA A 18 0.08 -10.86 -2.70
N ILE A 19 1.03 -11.75 -3.01
CA ILE A 19 1.61 -12.70 -2.05
C ILE A 19 2.32 -11.97 -0.87
N PRO A 20 3.35 -11.13 -1.10
CA PRO A 20 3.93 -10.34 -0.02
C PRO A 20 2.93 -9.33 0.56
N GLY A 21 1.96 -8.85 -0.25
CA GLY A 21 0.86 -8.02 0.23
C GLY A 21 -0.01 -8.70 1.29
N LEU A 22 -0.29 -10.00 1.14
CA LEU A 22 -1.03 -10.79 2.13
C LEU A 22 -0.24 -10.94 3.43
N LEU A 23 1.08 -11.11 3.37
CA LEU A 23 1.93 -11.10 4.56
C LEU A 23 1.86 -9.74 5.27
N GLY A 24 1.96 -8.64 4.51
CA GLY A 24 1.81 -7.29 5.07
C GLY A 24 0.44 -7.09 5.74
N ALA A 25 -0.64 -7.54 5.09
CA ALA A 25 -1.98 -7.47 5.65
C ALA A 25 -2.12 -8.30 6.94
N ALA A 26 -1.55 -9.51 6.98
CA ALA A 26 -1.56 -10.36 8.17
C ALA A 26 -0.80 -9.73 9.35
N LEU A 27 0.25 -8.94 9.05
CA LEU A 27 1.05 -8.22 10.05
C LEU A 27 0.47 -6.84 10.40
N SER A 28 -0.58 -6.36 9.71
CA SER A 28 -1.18 -5.05 9.96
C SER A 28 -1.68 -4.83 11.41
N PRO A 29 -2.12 -5.84 12.19
CA PRO A 29 -2.47 -5.62 13.60
C PRO A 29 -1.30 -5.13 14.45
N MET A 30 -0.05 -5.39 14.06
CA MET A 30 1.14 -4.95 14.80
C MET A 30 1.26 -3.42 14.88
N PHE A 31 0.57 -2.66 14.02
CA PHE A 31 0.51 -1.20 14.12
C PHE A 31 -0.16 -0.72 15.42
N PHE A 32 -0.92 -1.58 16.10
CA PHE A 32 -1.66 -1.23 17.32
C PHE A 32 -0.99 -1.73 18.61
N ASP A 33 0.20 -2.32 18.54
CA ASP A 33 0.89 -2.88 19.71
C ASP A 33 1.46 -1.79 20.65
N ALA A 34 1.68 -0.57 20.14
CA ALA A 34 2.17 0.53 20.95
C ALA A 34 1.04 1.18 21.80
N PRO A 35 1.30 1.51 23.08
CA PRO A 35 0.30 2.15 23.93
C PRO A 35 -0.14 3.50 23.34
N GLY A 36 -1.46 3.71 23.28
CA GLY A 36 -2.05 4.91 22.67
C GLY A 36 -2.25 4.84 21.15
N SER A 37 -1.76 3.79 20.46
CA SER A 37 -1.90 3.65 19.00
C SER A 37 -3.35 3.59 18.52
N MET A 38 -4.26 3.01 19.32
CA MET A 38 -5.68 2.96 18.96
C MET A 38 -6.34 4.32 18.79
N ASN A 39 -5.84 5.36 19.48
CA ASN A 39 -6.33 6.74 19.37
C ASN A 39 -5.59 7.54 18.28
N ASN A 40 -4.60 6.94 17.61
CA ASN A 40 -3.82 7.60 16.58
C ASN A 40 -4.41 7.32 15.19
N PRO A 41 -4.96 8.34 14.49
CA PRO A 41 -5.54 8.15 13.16
C PRO A 41 -4.51 7.70 12.11
N ALA A 42 -3.22 8.01 12.29
CA ALA A 42 -2.17 7.57 11.38
C ALA A 42 -1.95 6.06 11.45
N ALA A 43 -2.08 5.44 12.63
CA ALA A 43 -1.95 3.99 12.80
C ALA A 43 -3.08 3.25 12.05
N TRP A 44 -4.32 3.74 12.18
CA TRP A 44 -5.47 3.23 11.44
C TRP A 44 -5.31 3.38 9.93
N MET A 45 -4.87 4.55 9.45
CA MET A 45 -4.68 4.79 8.02
C MET A 45 -3.61 3.84 7.44
N ASN A 46 -2.49 3.65 8.15
CA ASN A 46 -1.44 2.73 7.71
C ASN A 46 -1.92 1.27 7.70
N ALA A 47 -2.63 0.83 8.73
CA ALA A 47 -3.18 -0.53 8.79
C ALA A 47 -4.16 -0.80 7.65
N LEU A 48 -5.09 0.13 7.38
CA LEU A 48 -6.07 0.01 6.29
C LEU A 48 -5.40 0.00 4.91
N ILE A 49 -4.37 0.81 4.70
CA ILE A 49 -3.66 0.89 3.42
C ILE A 49 -2.89 -0.40 3.14
N VAL A 50 -2.20 -0.93 4.14
CA VAL A 50 -1.48 -2.21 4.02
C VAL A 50 -2.46 -3.38 3.83
N ALA A 51 -3.55 -3.41 4.59
CA ALA A 51 -4.56 -4.46 4.50
C ALA A 51 -5.35 -4.42 3.17
N SER A 52 -5.60 -3.24 2.61
CA SER A 52 -6.34 -3.09 1.35
C SER A 52 -5.52 -3.44 0.11
N PHE A 53 -4.18 -3.39 0.17
CA PHE A 53 -3.32 -3.66 -0.98
C PHE A 53 -3.59 -5.02 -1.67
N PRO A 54 -3.55 -6.18 -0.99
CA PRO A 54 -3.83 -7.46 -1.64
C PRO A 54 -5.26 -7.53 -2.21
N LEU A 55 -6.23 -6.90 -1.56
CA LEU A 55 -7.61 -6.80 -2.06
C LEU A 55 -7.66 -6.00 -3.35
N LEU A 56 -6.96 -4.86 -3.42
CA LEU A 56 -6.88 -4.02 -4.62
C LEU A 56 -6.14 -4.73 -5.75
N CYS A 57 -5.11 -5.53 -5.46
CA CYS A 57 -4.46 -6.38 -6.46
C CYS A 57 -5.46 -7.36 -7.09
N VAL A 58 -6.22 -8.11 -6.28
CA VAL A 58 -7.22 -9.06 -6.79
C VAL A 58 -8.34 -8.34 -7.55
N ALA A 59 -8.84 -7.22 -7.02
CA ALA A 59 -9.86 -6.41 -7.68
C ALA A 59 -9.38 -5.83 -9.02
N SER A 60 -8.12 -5.40 -9.09
CA SER A 60 -7.49 -4.91 -10.32
C SER A 60 -7.41 -5.99 -11.38
N ILE A 61 -7.00 -7.20 -11.00
CA ILE A 61 -6.97 -8.35 -11.90
C ILE A 61 -8.38 -8.61 -12.45
N ALA A 62 -9.37 -8.78 -11.58
CA ALA A 62 -10.76 -9.03 -12.00
C ALA A 62 -11.28 -7.90 -12.92
N ALA A 63 -11.08 -6.64 -12.54
CA ALA A 63 -11.53 -5.48 -13.30
C ALA A 63 -10.86 -5.38 -14.68
N THR A 64 -9.57 -5.70 -14.81
CA THR A 64 -8.87 -5.67 -16.11
C THR A 64 -9.37 -6.73 -17.08
N TRP A 65 -9.85 -7.87 -16.60
CA TRP A 65 -10.49 -8.91 -17.42
C TRP A 65 -11.91 -8.51 -17.85
N VAL A 66 -12.71 -7.94 -16.94
CA VAL A 66 -14.07 -7.45 -17.22
C VAL A 66 -14.06 -6.29 -18.22
N LEU A 67 -13.13 -5.34 -18.06
CA LEU A 67 -13.06 -4.12 -18.85
C LEU A 67 -12.24 -4.26 -20.14
N ARG A 68 -11.99 -5.49 -20.63
CA ARG A 68 -11.10 -5.73 -21.80
C ARG A 68 -11.49 -4.98 -23.08
N SER A 69 -12.76 -4.58 -23.22
CA SER A 69 -13.29 -3.85 -24.37
C SER A 69 -13.20 -2.32 -24.22
N ARG A 70 -12.84 -1.81 -23.02
CA ARG A 70 -12.79 -0.38 -22.69
C ARG A 70 -11.37 0.03 -22.26
N SER A 71 -10.51 0.30 -23.25
CA SER A 71 -9.07 0.55 -23.05
C SER A 71 -8.72 1.58 -21.96
N ARG A 72 -9.41 2.73 -21.90
CA ARG A 72 -9.16 3.77 -20.88
C ARG A 72 -9.49 3.31 -19.46
N LEU A 73 -10.64 2.66 -19.28
CA LEU A 73 -11.07 2.14 -17.98
C LEU A 73 -10.23 0.93 -17.55
N GLN A 74 -9.80 0.11 -18.51
CA GLN A 74 -8.91 -1.01 -18.26
C GLN A 74 -7.55 -0.54 -17.72
N LEU A 75 -7.00 0.54 -18.28
CA LEU A 75 -5.75 1.12 -17.79
C LEU A 75 -5.93 1.67 -16.36
N GLY A 76 -7.02 2.40 -16.13
CA GLY A 76 -7.35 2.91 -14.78
C GLY A 76 -7.51 1.78 -13.75
N ALA A 77 -8.16 0.69 -14.13
CA ALA A 77 -8.29 -0.50 -13.28
C ALA A 77 -6.95 -1.19 -13.01
N ALA A 78 -6.05 -1.23 -13.99
CA ALA A 78 -4.70 -1.77 -13.80
C ALA A 78 -3.86 -0.94 -12.83
N CYS A 79 -4.13 0.37 -12.71
CA CYS A 79 -3.42 1.28 -11.81
C CYS A 79 -3.99 1.34 -10.38
N LEU A 80 -5.13 0.69 -10.11
CA LEU A 80 -5.79 0.73 -8.79
C LEU A 80 -4.85 0.37 -7.61
N PRO A 81 -4.00 -0.67 -7.72
CA PRO A 81 -3.08 -1.05 -6.64
C PRO A 81 -1.93 -0.06 -6.45
N LEU A 82 -1.75 0.93 -7.34
CA LEU A 82 -0.73 1.96 -7.18
C LEU A 82 -1.10 2.98 -6.10
N ILE A 83 -2.39 3.16 -5.79
CA ILE A 83 -2.85 4.09 -4.75
C ILE A 83 -2.16 3.82 -3.40
N PRO A 84 -2.23 2.60 -2.83
CA PRO A 84 -1.52 2.30 -1.58
C PRO A 84 0.01 2.36 -1.72
N VAL A 85 0.56 2.00 -2.88
CA VAL A 85 2.02 2.08 -3.14
C VAL A 85 2.52 3.52 -3.09
N VAL A 86 1.83 4.44 -3.76
CA VAL A 86 2.17 5.86 -3.77
C VAL A 86 2.07 6.46 -2.38
N TYR A 87 1.05 6.09 -1.60
CA TYR A 87 0.93 6.52 -0.22
C TYR A 87 2.12 6.06 0.63
N VAL A 88 2.48 4.77 0.59
CA VAL A 88 3.58 4.22 1.40
C VAL A 88 4.91 4.85 0.98
N ALA A 89 5.15 4.99 -0.33
CA ALA A 89 6.35 5.66 -0.84
C ALA A 89 6.42 7.12 -0.36
N GLY A 90 5.31 7.86 -0.42
CA GLY A 90 5.24 9.23 0.07
C GLY A 90 5.49 9.34 1.58
N ALA A 91 4.91 8.43 2.37
CA ALA A 91 5.14 8.38 3.82
C ALA A 91 6.61 8.08 4.17
N LEU A 92 7.25 7.16 3.44
CA LEU A 92 8.68 6.84 3.61
C LEU A 92 9.58 8.02 3.23
N VAL A 93 9.28 8.70 2.12
CA VAL A 93 10.03 9.89 1.70
C VAL A 93 9.84 11.02 2.72
N ALA A 94 8.62 11.29 3.17
CA ALA A 94 8.37 12.31 4.18
C ALA A 94 9.08 12.00 5.51
N GLY A 95 9.08 10.73 5.93
CA GLY A 95 9.79 10.29 7.13
C GLY A 95 11.31 10.44 7.03
N THR A 96 11.91 10.05 5.89
CA THR A 96 13.36 10.17 5.67
C THR A 96 13.80 11.63 5.55
N VAL A 97 13.04 12.45 4.82
CA VAL A 97 13.25 13.90 4.72
C VAL A 97 13.16 14.54 6.10
N GLY A 98 12.12 14.23 6.88
CA GLY A 98 11.97 14.74 8.25
C GLY A 98 13.16 14.39 9.15
N ALA A 99 13.67 13.15 9.07
CA ALA A 99 14.84 12.71 9.84
C ALA A 99 16.14 13.42 9.41
N LEU A 100 16.33 13.63 8.10
CA LEU A 100 17.49 14.33 7.55
C LEU A 100 17.54 15.79 8.00
N PHE A 101 16.40 16.49 8.02
CA PHE A 101 16.33 17.91 8.39
C PHE A 101 16.26 18.16 9.90
N SER A 102 15.89 17.16 10.72
CA SER A 102 15.88 17.29 12.18
C SER A 102 17.24 17.01 12.84
N GLY A 103 18.23 16.50 12.09
CA GLY A 103 19.55 16.14 12.62
C GLY A 103 19.52 14.95 13.60
N GLN A 104 18.40 14.25 13.75
CA GLN A 104 18.27 13.08 14.61
C GLN A 104 18.47 11.78 13.79
N PRO A 105 19.12 10.75 14.36
CA PRO A 105 19.21 9.45 13.72
C PRO A 105 17.81 8.88 13.45
N PRO A 106 17.58 8.25 12.28
CA PRO A 106 16.31 7.58 11.99
C PRO A 106 16.09 6.46 13.01
N GLY A 107 15.21 6.67 13.99
CA GLY A 107 14.87 5.69 15.03
C GLY A 107 14.60 6.25 16.44
N LEU A 108 14.93 7.51 16.74
CA LEU A 108 14.87 8.05 18.11
C LEU A 108 13.52 8.63 18.57
N HIS A 109 12.51 8.70 17.69
CA HIS A 109 11.18 9.18 18.09
C HIS A 109 10.36 8.13 18.88
N ALA A 110 10.80 6.87 18.96
CA ALA A 110 10.07 5.80 19.66
C ALA A 110 10.43 5.67 21.15
N THR A 111 11.48 6.33 21.65
CA THR A 111 11.97 6.12 23.04
C THR A 111 11.70 7.27 24.00
N VAL A 112 11.10 8.38 23.56
CA VAL A 112 10.70 9.47 24.46
C VAL A 112 9.20 9.39 24.74
N ILE A 113 8.80 8.33 25.46
CA ILE A 113 7.58 8.37 26.25
C ILE A 113 7.91 9.26 27.45
N LYS A 114 7.43 10.51 27.45
CA LYS A 114 7.40 11.31 28.68
C LYS A 114 6.41 10.65 29.64
N PRO A 115 6.76 10.50 30.93
CA PRO A 115 5.88 9.92 31.95
C PRO A 115 4.63 10.77 32.16
#